data_AF-A0A8B7CFX7-F1
#
_entry.id   AF-A0A8B7CFX7-F1
#
_cell.length_a   1.000
_cell.length_b   1.000
_cell.length_c   1.000
_cell.angle_alpha   90.00
_cell.angle_beta   90.00
_cell.angle_gamma   90.00
#
_symmetry.space_group_name_H-M   'P 1'
#
loop_
_entity.id
_entity.type
_entity.pdbx_description
1 polymer ?
#
loop_
_entity_poly.entity_id
_entity_poly.type
_entity_poly.pdbx_seq_one_letter_code
_entity_poly.pdbx_strand_id
1 'polypeptide(L)'
;MAITIRPAILLLPLLLSLFLRSSAQNCLNETFSNNKLYDRCSSLVLLSATLHWTYHPSNGTADIAYRAPQNSSGFVAWAINPSSSGMIGANALLAFHNSSGAVTVISYVFNSYSPSVRDSKLSFTVYSREAEYSNGAYTIYATVALAGNKTTLNTVWQAGQVTGGVPVGHATTGDNIKSKGSTNFLSG
;
A
#
# COMPACT_ATOMS: atom_id res chain seq x y z
N MET A 1 -36.31 59.83 -20.88
CA MET A 1 -34.92 59.34 -21.04
C MET A 1 -34.87 57.99 -20.35
N ALA A 2 -34.91 56.88 -21.11
CA ALA A 2 -34.89 55.53 -20.55
C ALA A 2 -33.48 54.96 -20.73
N ILE A 3 -32.84 54.58 -19.63
CA ILE A 3 -31.50 53.98 -19.63
C ILE A 3 -31.68 52.46 -19.53
N THR A 4 -31.38 51.76 -20.62
CA THR A 4 -31.30 50.30 -20.69
C THR A 4 -29.93 49.84 -20.22
N ILE A 5 -29.88 49.12 -19.09
CA ILE A 5 -28.65 48.48 -18.60
C ILE A 5 -28.61 47.06 -19.15
N ARG A 6 -27.59 46.73 -19.96
CA ARG A 6 -27.31 45.36 -20.39
C ARG A 6 -26.48 44.65 -19.32
N PRO A 7 -26.82 43.41 -18.92
CA PRO A 7 -25.97 42.65 -18.01
C PRO A 7 -24.75 42.13 -18.78
N ALA A 8 -23.56 42.60 -18.40
CA ALA A 8 -22.31 42.04 -18.88
C ALA A 8 -22.07 40.70 -18.19
N ILE A 9 -22.26 39.60 -18.92
CA ILE A 9 -21.91 38.25 -18.46
C ILE A 9 -20.38 38.14 -18.50
N LEU A 10 -19.74 38.27 -17.34
CA LEU A 10 -18.33 37.95 -17.14
C LEU A 10 -18.17 36.42 -17.04
N LEU A 11 -17.87 35.79 -18.18
CA LEU A 11 -17.39 34.41 -18.22
C LEU A 11 -15.92 34.39 -17.77
N LEU A 12 -15.69 34.09 -16.49
CA LEU A 12 -14.36 33.83 -15.94
C LEU A 12 -14.01 32.36 -16.23
N PRO A 13 -12.99 32.03 -17.06
CA PRO A 13 -12.55 30.66 -17.18
C PRO A 13 -11.69 30.34 -15.96
N LEU A 14 -12.27 29.62 -15.00
CA LEU A 14 -11.52 29.01 -13.91
C LEU A 14 -10.70 27.85 -14.48
N LEU A 15 -9.58 28.17 -15.13
CA LEU A 15 -8.51 27.22 -15.39
C LEU A 15 -7.81 26.92 -14.06
N LEU A 16 -8.52 26.17 -13.20
CA LEU A 16 -7.90 25.48 -12.07
C LEU A 16 -7.04 24.38 -12.69
N SER A 17 -5.79 24.73 -12.96
CA SER A 17 -4.73 23.78 -13.30
C SER A 17 -4.64 22.80 -12.13
N LEU A 18 -5.19 21.60 -12.32
CA LEU A 18 -5.00 20.46 -11.45
C LEU A 18 -3.51 20.09 -11.52
N PHE A 19 -2.70 20.71 -10.68
CA PHE A 19 -1.38 20.20 -10.36
C PHE A 19 -1.56 18.95 -9.49
N LEU A 20 -1.98 17.85 -10.11
CA LEU A 20 -1.71 16.53 -9.56
C LEU A 20 -0.19 16.39 -9.59
N ARG A 21 0.47 16.73 -8.47
CA ARG A 21 1.86 16.34 -8.26
C ARG A 21 1.87 14.81 -8.30
N SER A 22 2.27 14.25 -9.43
CA SER A 22 2.64 12.85 -9.48
C SER A 22 3.83 12.70 -8.54
N SER A 23 3.60 12.16 -7.33
CA SER A 23 4.63 11.87 -6.33
C SER A 23 5.49 10.67 -6.73
N ALA A 24 5.25 10.09 -7.90
CA ALA A 24 6.03 9.00 -8.46
C ALA A 24 7.36 9.55 -8.98
N GLN A 25 8.33 9.70 -8.06
CA GLN A 25 9.79 9.60 -8.29
C GLN A 25 10.65 10.03 -7.09
N ASN A 26 10.07 10.54 -5.99
CA ASN A 26 10.86 11.00 -4.83
C ASN A 26 11.25 9.89 -3.84
N CYS A 27 10.73 8.67 -4.00
CA CYS A 27 11.01 7.55 -3.08
C CYS A 27 12.26 6.75 -3.47
N LEU A 28 12.82 6.87 -4.68
CA LEU A 28 13.92 6.01 -5.16
C LEU A 28 15.23 6.15 -4.34
N ASN A 29 15.37 7.23 -3.56
CA ASN A 29 16.51 7.42 -2.67
C ASN A 29 16.38 6.66 -1.34
N GLU A 30 15.25 5.99 -1.10
CA GLU A 30 15.06 5.14 0.07
C GLU A 30 15.97 3.91 -0.04
N THR A 31 16.67 3.61 1.05
CA THR A 31 17.63 2.51 1.11
C THR A 31 17.06 1.36 1.92
N PHE A 32 17.40 0.14 1.50
CA PHE A 32 16.90 -1.10 2.08
C PHE A 32 18.07 -1.96 2.54
N SER A 33 17.82 -2.78 3.56
CA SER A 33 18.81 -3.71 4.07
C SER A 33 19.31 -4.66 2.98
N ASN A 34 20.54 -5.15 3.15
CA ASN A 34 21.21 -6.05 2.20
C ASN A 34 21.35 -5.46 0.79
N ASN A 35 21.36 -4.13 0.66
CA ASN A 35 21.47 -3.42 -0.61
C ASN A 35 20.42 -3.85 -1.65
N LYS A 36 19.20 -4.15 -1.20
CA LYS A 36 18.08 -4.41 -2.12
C LYS A 36 17.77 -3.15 -2.90
N LEU A 37 17.64 -3.30 -4.23
CA LEU A 37 17.35 -2.22 -5.16
C LEU A 37 16.05 -2.51 -5.91
N TYR A 38 15.33 -1.45 -6.27
CA TYR A 38 14.06 -1.53 -6.96
C TYR A 38 14.02 -0.55 -8.14
N ASP A 39 13.45 -0.98 -9.27
CA ASP A 39 13.41 -0.20 -10.51
C ASP A 39 12.35 0.91 -10.50
N ARG A 40 11.36 0.77 -9.61
CA ARG A 40 10.19 1.63 -9.52
C ARG A 40 9.83 1.85 -8.06
N CYS A 41 9.21 2.99 -7.79
CA CYS A 41 8.62 3.24 -6.50
C CYS A 41 7.41 4.20 -6.62
N SER A 42 6.57 4.18 -5.60
CA SER A 42 5.44 5.08 -5.42
C SER A 42 5.34 5.49 -3.95
N SER A 43 5.26 6.80 -3.71
CA SER A 43 4.85 7.32 -2.40
C SER A 43 3.33 7.26 -2.33
N LEU A 44 2.80 6.39 -1.47
CA LEU A 44 1.38 6.18 -1.30
C LEU A 44 0.75 7.39 -0.61
N VAL A 45 -0.48 7.72 -0.99
CA VAL A 45 -1.12 9.00 -0.62
C VAL A 45 -1.32 9.16 0.89
N LEU A 46 -1.39 8.06 1.63
CA LEU A 46 -1.79 8.03 3.04
C LEU A 46 -0.89 7.10 3.85
N LEU A 47 -0.89 7.31 5.17
CA LEU A 47 -0.07 6.57 6.15
C LEU A 47 1.44 6.70 5.94
N SER A 48 1.88 7.74 5.21
CA SER A 48 3.29 8.01 4.90
C SER A 48 4.03 6.77 4.36
N ALA A 49 3.32 5.93 3.61
CA ALA A 49 3.81 4.64 3.16
C ALA A 49 4.44 4.76 1.75
N THR A 50 5.43 3.92 1.48
CA THR A 50 6.04 3.76 0.16
C THR A 50 5.90 2.33 -0.31
N LEU A 51 5.78 2.16 -1.62
CA LEU A 51 5.87 0.87 -2.29
C LEU A 51 6.97 0.97 -3.34
N HIS A 52 7.93 0.06 -3.26
CA HIS A 52 8.99 -0.12 -4.23
C HIS A 52 8.84 -1.49 -4.87
N TRP A 53 9.18 -1.59 -6.15
CA TRP A 53 9.12 -2.87 -6.84
C TRP A 53 10.04 -2.96 -8.05
N THR A 54 10.39 -4.20 -8.38
CA THR A 54 10.94 -4.61 -9.66
C THR A 54 10.04 -5.69 -10.23
N TYR A 55 9.49 -5.47 -11.42
CA TYR A 55 8.66 -6.44 -12.10
C TYR A 55 9.50 -7.30 -13.04
N HIS A 56 9.25 -8.60 -13.04
CA HIS A 56 9.95 -9.60 -13.84
C HIS A 56 8.99 -10.21 -14.89
N PRO A 57 8.94 -9.66 -16.12
CA PRO A 57 8.02 -10.12 -17.15
C PRO A 57 8.22 -11.59 -17.56
N SER A 58 9.44 -12.12 -17.42
CA SER A 58 9.80 -13.48 -17.83
C SER A 58 9.08 -14.57 -17.04
N ASN A 59 8.70 -14.29 -15.79
CA ASN A 59 8.03 -15.24 -14.90
C ASN A 59 6.79 -14.66 -14.20
N GLY A 60 6.38 -13.43 -14.53
CA GLY A 60 5.19 -12.78 -13.99
C GLY A 60 5.26 -12.50 -12.49
N THR A 61 6.46 -12.31 -11.94
CA THR A 61 6.65 -11.99 -10.51
C THR A 61 7.04 -10.53 -10.30
N ALA A 62 6.83 -10.04 -9.09
CA ALA A 62 7.38 -8.77 -8.65
C ALA A 62 8.10 -8.95 -7.31
N ASP A 63 9.32 -8.44 -7.24
CA ASP A 63 9.96 -8.15 -5.96
C ASP A 63 9.41 -6.83 -5.44
N ILE A 64 9.00 -6.79 -4.18
CA ILE A 64 8.40 -5.61 -3.56
C ILE A 64 9.11 -5.28 -2.24
N ALA A 65 9.18 -3.98 -1.93
CA ALA A 65 9.38 -3.46 -0.59
C ALA A 65 8.25 -2.47 -0.27
N TYR A 66 7.40 -2.83 0.68
CA TYR A 66 6.43 -1.90 1.24
C TYR A 66 6.96 -1.38 2.57
N ARG A 67 7.01 -0.06 2.74
CA ARG A 67 7.54 0.55 3.96
C ARG A 67 6.55 1.56 4.52
N ALA A 68 6.33 1.53 5.83
CA ALA A 68 5.45 2.48 6.51
C ALA A 68 5.90 2.76 7.96
N PRO A 69 5.84 4.03 8.41
CA PRO A 69 6.08 4.40 9.79
C PRO A 69 5.07 3.76 10.75
N GLN A 70 5.56 3.23 11.88
CA GLN A 70 4.73 2.67 12.95
C GLN A 70 5.55 2.46 14.24
N ASN A 71 4.90 2.52 15.40
CA ASN A 71 5.51 2.10 16.66
C ASN A 71 5.82 0.59 16.65
N SER A 72 6.84 0.13 17.39
CA SER A 72 7.14 -1.30 17.52
C SER A 72 5.99 -2.12 18.12
N SER A 73 5.07 -1.49 18.87
CA SER A 73 3.83 -2.10 19.38
C SER A 73 2.70 -2.18 18.35
N GLY A 74 2.91 -1.71 17.12
CA GLY A 74 1.93 -1.73 16.05
C GLY A 74 2.29 -2.71 14.93
N PHE A 75 1.44 -2.73 13.91
CA PHE A 75 1.67 -3.44 12.66
C PHE A 75 1.50 -2.51 11.46
N VAL A 76 2.08 -2.93 10.35
CA VAL A 76 1.76 -2.42 9.02
C VAL A 76 1.37 -3.58 8.11
N ALA A 77 0.55 -3.31 7.10
CA ALA A 77 0.12 -4.31 6.16
C ALA A 77 0.05 -3.74 4.75
N TRP A 78 0.41 -4.56 3.78
CA TRP A 78 0.21 -4.31 2.36
C TRP A 78 -0.44 -5.52 1.72
N ALA A 79 -1.36 -5.29 0.81
CA ALA A 79 -2.13 -6.35 0.21
C ALA A 79 -2.46 -6.08 -1.25
N ILE A 80 -2.60 -7.16 -2.01
CA ILE A 80 -3.24 -7.17 -3.32
C ILE A 80 -4.68 -7.66 -3.11
N ASN A 81 -5.65 -6.98 -3.70
CA ASN A 81 -7.02 -7.47 -3.74
C ASN A 81 -7.39 -7.89 -5.18
N PRO A 82 -7.43 -9.21 -5.48
CA PRO A 82 -7.70 -9.69 -6.84
C PRO A 82 -9.13 -9.44 -7.34
N SER A 83 -10.10 -9.22 -6.44
CA SER A 83 -11.53 -9.19 -6.77
C SER A 83 -12.21 -7.84 -6.49
N SER A 84 -11.60 -6.97 -5.68
CA SER A 84 -12.19 -5.69 -5.27
C SER A 84 -11.10 -4.66 -4.93
N SER A 85 -11.49 -3.48 -4.43
CA SER A 85 -10.58 -2.39 -4.02
C SER A 85 -10.56 -2.13 -2.51
N GLY A 86 -11.23 -2.97 -1.71
CA GLY A 86 -11.36 -2.81 -0.26
C GLY A 86 -10.63 -3.90 0.55
N MET A 87 -10.93 -3.97 1.85
CA MET A 87 -10.36 -4.98 2.76
C MET A 87 -10.85 -6.40 2.43
N ILE A 88 -12.13 -6.58 2.11
CA ILE A 88 -12.69 -7.90 1.80
C ILE A 88 -12.14 -8.39 0.46
N GLY A 89 -11.53 -9.58 0.46
CA GLY A 89 -10.79 -10.16 -0.66
C GLY A 89 -9.30 -9.81 -0.68
N ALA A 90 -8.82 -8.93 0.22
CA ALA A 90 -7.42 -8.54 0.26
C ALA A 90 -6.54 -9.70 0.74
N ASN A 91 -5.52 -10.01 -0.07
CA ASN A 91 -4.48 -10.98 0.19
C ASN A 91 -3.27 -10.22 0.73
N ALA A 92 -3.11 -10.24 2.05
CA ALA A 92 -2.25 -9.32 2.77
C ALA A 92 -0.98 -9.98 3.28
N LEU A 93 0.08 -9.17 3.33
CA LEU A 93 1.27 -9.38 4.14
C LEU A 93 1.20 -8.41 5.32
N LEU A 94 1.41 -8.89 6.54
CA LEU A 94 1.38 -8.08 7.76
C LEU A 94 2.70 -8.21 8.51
N ALA A 95 3.37 -7.08 8.78
CA ALA A 95 4.60 -7.03 9.58
C ALA A 95 4.35 -6.42 10.96
N PHE A 96 4.90 -7.08 11.99
CA PHE A 96 4.79 -6.68 13.40
C PHE A 96 5.83 -7.40 14.25
N HIS A 97 6.04 -6.95 15.50
CA HIS A 97 6.73 -7.75 16.51
C HIS A 97 5.77 -8.80 17.11
N ASN A 98 6.15 -10.08 17.07
CA ASN A 98 5.38 -11.14 17.69
C ASN A 98 5.52 -11.15 19.23
N SER A 99 4.90 -12.12 19.91
CA SER A 99 4.97 -12.26 21.36
C SER A 99 6.38 -12.53 21.91
N SER A 100 7.32 -13.02 21.10
CA SER A 100 8.73 -13.17 21.48
C SER A 100 9.56 -11.90 21.22
N GLY A 101 8.94 -10.83 20.74
CA GLY A 101 9.62 -9.58 20.36
C GLY A 101 10.39 -9.65 19.05
N ALA A 102 10.23 -10.73 18.26
CA ALA A 102 10.87 -10.85 16.95
C ALA A 102 10.00 -10.16 15.88
N VAL A 103 10.63 -9.42 14.97
CA VAL A 103 9.94 -8.90 13.77
C VAL A 103 9.55 -10.08 12.90
N THR A 104 8.27 -10.16 12.55
CA THR A 104 7.72 -11.24 11.72
C THR A 104 6.88 -10.66 10.59
N VAL A 105 6.70 -11.45 9.53
CA VAL A 105 5.70 -11.21 8.49
C VAL A 105 4.84 -12.46 8.31
N ILE A 106 3.52 -12.27 8.36
CA ILE A 106 2.55 -13.31 8.07
C ILE A 106 1.74 -12.93 6.83
N SER A 107 1.08 -13.93 6.26
CA SER A 107 0.12 -13.75 5.18
C SER A 107 -1.29 -14.03 5.68
N TYR A 108 -2.28 -13.31 5.18
CA TYR A 108 -3.69 -13.59 5.50
C TYR A 108 -4.63 -13.09 4.40
N VAL A 109 -5.72 -13.82 4.18
CA VAL A 109 -6.81 -13.40 3.28
C VAL A 109 -7.99 -12.88 4.11
N PHE A 110 -8.32 -11.60 3.94
CA PHE A 110 -9.43 -10.98 4.66
C PHE A 110 -10.76 -11.28 3.98
N ASN A 111 -11.65 -11.98 4.68
CA ASN A 111 -13.00 -12.31 4.20
C ASN A 111 -14.13 -11.76 5.10
N SER A 112 -13.77 -11.09 6.20
CA SER A 112 -14.70 -10.42 7.11
C SER A 112 -14.03 -9.18 7.74
N TYR A 113 -14.85 -8.28 8.31
CA TYR A 113 -14.37 -7.14 9.11
C TYR A 113 -14.04 -7.49 10.56
N SER A 114 -14.27 -8.74 10.96
CA SER A 114 -13.88 -9.29 12.27
C SER A 114 -12.97 -10.51 12.07
N PRO A 115 -11.78 -10.33 11.50
CA PRO A 115 -10.91 -11.43 11.11
C PRO A 115 -10.22 -12.08 12.32
N SER A 116 -10.01 -13.39 12.24
CA SER A 116 -9.08 -14.10 13.13
C SER A 116 -7.71 -14.17 12.44
N VAL A 117 -6.94 -13.09 12.54
CA VAL A 117 -5.64 -12.94 11.88
C VAL A 117 -4.67 -14.02 12.37
N ARG A 118 -4.13 -14.80 11.42
CA ARG A 118 -3.15 -15.87 11.63
C ARG A 118 -2.43 -16.10 10.31
N ASP A 119 -1.29 -16.76 10.34
CA ASP A 119 -0.58 -17.03 9.10
C ASP A 119 -1.34 -18.06 8.23
N SER A 120 -1.56 -17.72 6.95
CA SER A 120 -2.24 -18.58 5.98
C SER A 120 -1.78 -18.31 4.55
N LYS A 121 -2.05 -19.25 3.64
CA LYS A 121 -1.69 -19.11 2.22
C LYS A 121 -2.56 -18.03 1.56
N LEU A 122 -1.93 -17.22 0.71
CA LEU A 122 -2.62 -16.31 -0.21
C LEU A 122 -3.17 -17.06 -1.43
N SER A 123 -4.05 -16.42 -2.18
CA SER A 123 -4.59 -16.95 -3.44
C SER A 123 -3.58 -16.94 -4.59
N PHE A 124 -2.41 -16.34 -4.39
CA PHE A 124 -1.28 -16.34 -5.30
C PHE A 124 -0.01 -16.75 -4.57
N THR A 125 0.97 -17.22 -5.34
CA THR A 125 2.26 -17.66 -4.78
C THR A 125 3.05 -16.48 -4.23
N VAL A 126 3.53 -16.63 -2.99
CA VAL A 126 4.54 -15.78 -2.36
C VAL A 126 5.82 -16.62 -2.29
N TYR A 127 6.81 -16.30 -3.13
CA TYR A 127 8.07 -17.05 -3.23
C TYR A 127 9.01 -16.73 -2.07
N SER A 128 8.97 -15.50 -1.60
CA SER A 128 9.75 -15.03 -0.45
C SER A 128 8.94 -13.99 0.30
N ARG A 129 9.13 -13.92 1.62
CA ARG A 129 8.64 -12.84 2.47
C ARG A 129 9.56 -12.69 3.67
N GLU A 130 9.90 -11.45 4.00
CA GLU A 130 10.66 -11.10 5.19
C GLU A 130 10.23 -9.70 5.65
N ALA A 131 10.49 -9.37 6.92
CA ALA A 131 10.22 -8.05 7.45
C ALA A 131 11.33 -7.59 8.38
N GLU A 132 11.50 -6.28 8.45
CA GLU A 132 12.42 -5.62 9.36
C GLU A 132 11.73 -4.42 10.03
N TYR A 133 12.29 -4.01 11.16
CA TYR A 133 11.91 -2.78 11.84
C TYR A 133 13.15 -1.93 12.06
N SER A 134 13.16 -0.73 11.48
CA SER A 134 14.29 0.19 11.58
C SER A 134 13.81 1.63 11.45
N ASN A 135 14.40 2.54 12.24
CA ASN A 135 14.11 3.97 12.21
C ASN A 135 12.62 4.31 12.34
N GLY A 136 11.90 3.61 13.22
CA GLY A 136 10.48 3.88 13.48
C GLY A 136 9.51 3.40 12.40
N ALA A 137 9.95 2.51 11.51
CA ALA A 137 9.14 2.00 10.41
C ALA A 137 9.39 0.51 10.18
N TYR A 138 8.33 -0.18 9.76
CA TYR A 138 8.43 -1.54 9.24
C TYR A 138 8.65 -1.52 7.74
N THR A 139 9.48 -2.44 7.25
CA THR A 139 9.55 -2.79 5.82
C THR A 139 9.10 -4.23 5.66
N ILE A 140 8.17 -4.47 4.74
CA ILE A 140 7.80 -5.80 4.23
C ILE A 140 8.51 -5.99 2.90
N TYR A 141 9.32 -7.02 2.79
CA TYR A 141 9.89 -7.47 1.53
C TYR A 141 9.18 -8.74 1.09
N ALA A 142 8.89 -8.88 -0.20
CA ALA A 142 8.36 -10.13 -0.75
C ALA A 142 8.64 -10.28 -2.25
N THR A 143 8.65 -11.53 -2.71
CA THR A 143 8.56 -11.87 -4.13
C THR A 143 7.20 -12.53 -4.37
N VAL A 144 6.32 -11.88 -5.13
CA VAL A 144 4.94 -12.33 -5.35
C VAL A 144 4.67 -12.64 -6.81
N ALA A 145 3.88 -13.68 -7.08
CA ALA A 145 3.29 -13.87 -8.39
C ALA A 145 2.17 -12.83 -8.62
N LEU A 146 2.22 -12.12 -9.74
CA LEU A 146 1.11 -11.22 -10.12
C LEU A 146 -0.02 -12.06 -10.71
N ALA A 147 -1.11 -12.19 -9.96
CA ALA A 147 -2.22 -13.05 -10.33
C ALA A 147 -2.90 -12.62 -11.64
N GLY A 148 -3.27 -13.60 -12.47
CA GLY A 148 -4.13 -13.39 -13.64
C GLY A 148 -3.47 -12.73 -14.85
N ASN A 149 -2.14 -12.81 -14.99
CA ASN A 149 -1.37 -12.21 -16.09
C ASN A 149 -1.63 -10.70 -16.24
N LYS A 150 -1.94 -10.01 -15.13
CA LYS A 150 -2.19 -8.57 -15.09
C LYS A 150 -1.07 -7.88 -14.33
N THR A 151 -0.63 -6.74 -14.85
CA THR A 151 0.34 -5.87 -14.18
C THR A 151 -0.35 -4.78 -13.37
N THR A 152 -1.63 -4.49 -13.64
CA THR A 152 -2.41 -3.52 -12.86
C THR A 152 -3.29 -4.24 -11.87
N LEU A 153 -3.04 -4.01 -10.58
CA LEU A 153 -3.71 -4.69 -9.48
C LEU A 153 -4.21 -3.69 -8.44
N ASN A 154 -5.36 -3.98 -7.84
CA ASN A 154 -5.82 -3.20 -6.70
C ASN A 154 -4.93 -3.51 -5.49
N THR A 155 -4.43 -2.46 -4.86
CA THR A 155 -3.60 -2.54 -3.66
C THR A 155 -4.28 -1.82 -2.51
N VAL A 156 -4.15 -2.37 -1.31
CA VAL A 156 -4.61 -1.74 -0.07
C VAL A 156 -3.51 -1.84 0.96
N TRP A 157 -3.40 -0.81 1.81
CA TRP A 157 -2.38 -0.77 2.85
C TRP A 157 -2.97 -0.24 4.15
N GLN A 158 -2.46 -0.73 5.27
CA GLN A 158 -3.01 -0.43 6.59
C GLN A 158 -1.91 -0.34 7.64
N ALA A 159 -2.20 0.37 8.71
CA ALA A 159 -1.40 0.39 9.93
C ALA A 159 -2.34 0.33 11.14
N GLY A 160 -1.90 -0.31 12.22
CA GLY A 160 -2.72 -0.46 13.42
C GLY A 160 -1.93 -0.96 14.63
N GLN A 161 -2.63 -1.38 15.67
CA GLN A 161 -2.04 -1.86 16.92
C GLN A 161 -1.92 -3.38 16.95
N VAL A 162 -1.00 -3.87 17.78
CA VAL A 162 -0.81 -5.29 18.09
C VAL A 162 -1.14 -5.51 19.56
N THR A 163 -1.91 -6.55 19.86
CA THR A 163 -2.24 -6.95 21.24
C THR A 163 -2.02 -8.44 21.38
N GLY A 164 -1.34 -8.87 22.44
CA GLY A 164 -1.06 -10.29 22.67
C GLY A 164 -0.19 -10.94 21.60
N GLY A 165 0.62 -10.14 20.89
CA GLY A 165 1.50 -10.62 19.83
C GLY A 165 0.81 -10.91 18.49
N VAL A 166 -0.41 -10.39 18.27
CA VAL A 166 -1.10 -10.47 16.97
C VAL A 166 -1.72 -9.11 16.57
N PRO A 167 -1.76 -8.77 15.26
CA PRO A 167 -2.48 -7.59 14.77
C PRO A 167 -3.96 -7.60 15.18
N VAL A 168 -4.46 -6.45 15.64
CA VAL A 168 -5.89 -6.25 15.93
C VAL A 168 -6.54 -5.30 14.93
N GLY A 169 -7.85 -5.05 15.07
CA GLY A 169 -8.57 -4.12 14.21
C GLY A 169 -7.90 -2.74 14.17
N HIS A 170 -7.74 -2.20 12.96
CA HIS A 170 -7.29 -0.83 12.74
C HIS A 170 -8.46 0.16 12.76
N ALA A 171 -8.17 1.46 12.73
CA ALA A 171 -9.22 2.48 12.67
C ALA A 171 -10.12 2.29 11.44
N THR A 172 -11.43 2.37 11.63
CA THR A 172 -12.45 2.26 10.57
C THR A 172 -12.86 3.62 10.00
N THR A 173 -12.03 4.63 10.20
CA THR A 173 -12.21 6.01 9.75
C THR A 173 -10.88 6.58 9.25
N GLY A 174 -10.91 7.80 8.69
CA GLY A 174 -9.70 8.53 8.32
C GLY A 174 -8.85 7.84 7.24
N ASP A 175 -7.54 7.86 7.46
CA ASP A 175 -6.56 7.42 6.47
C ASP A 175 -6.61 5.92 6.21
N ASN A 176 -6.92 5.10 7.21
CA ASN A 176 -7.02 3.66 7.06
C ASN A 176 -8.07 3.27 6.00
N ILE A 177 -9.30 3.78 6.07
CA ILE A 177 -10.35 3.41 5.10
C ILE A 177 -10.12 3.98 3.69
N LYS A 178 -9.27 5.01 3.59
CA LYS A 178 -8.90 5.66 2.32
C LYS A 178 -7.61 5.07 1.71
N SER A 179 -6.86 4.26 2.46
CA SER A 179 -5.58 3.67 2.04
C SER A 179 -5.77 2.48 1.09
N LYS A 180 -6.16 2.82 -0.13
CA LYS A 180 -6.41 1.92 -1.25
C LYS A 180 -6.04 2.59 -2.57
N GLY A 181 -5.65 1.80 -3.55
CA GLY A 181 -5.26 2.30 -4.86
C GLY A 181 -5.18 1.21 -5.91
N SER A 182 -4.67 1.59 -7.07
CA SER A 182 -4.31 0.68 -8.16
C SER A 182 -2.84 0.87 -8.45
N THR A 183 -2.08 -0.22 -8.53
CA THR A 183 -0.65 -0.20 -8.82
C THR A 183 -0.43 -0.90 -10.16
N ASN A 184 0.18 -0.19 -11.12
CA ASN A 184 0.66 -0.81 -12.34
C ASN A 184 2.13 -1.19 -12.18
N PHE A 185 2.39 -2.48 -11.94
CA PHE A 185 3.73 -3.01 -11.72
C PHE A 185 4.65 -2.86 -12.95
N LEU A 186 4.10 -2.61 -14.14
CA LEU A 186 4.90 -2.35 -15.33
C LEU A 186 5.33 -0.88 -15.45
N SER A 187 4.43 0.07 -15.21
CA SER A 187 4.65 1.50 -15.51
C SER A 187 4.85 2.41 -14.31
N GLY A 188 4.41 2.00 -13.11
CA GLY A 188 4.03 2.97 -12.07
C GLY A 188 2.56 3.31 -12.15
#